data_AF-T1F683-F1
#
_entry.id   AF-T1F683-F1
#
_cell.length_a   1.000
_cell.length_b   1.000
_cell.length_c   1.000
_cell.angle_alpha   90.00
_cell.angle_beta   90.00
_cell.angle_gamma   90.00
#
_symmetry.space_group_name_H-M   'P 1'
#
loop_
_entity.id
_entity.type
_entity.pdbx_description
1 polymer ?
#
loop_
_entity_poly.entity_id
_entity_poly.type
_entity_poly.pdbx_seq_one_letter_code
_entity_poly.pdbx_strand_id
1 'polypeptide(L)'
;MCNLCNVQPIIFSTEVSVAALVLIWQLYESVWLFQSEGCTSDKDQYSFGDAGINKLLELSYNFVLSTKLRKHFGEVENFFENYHWKECDYPNNLLRNVAESSCSTAFKLVLDIDIFPSANLHKAFGEMIEKHPLYISQAQKLAYIVPVFETESPEELLSIKSKERLLRSVRLNRTRQFYVAVCAKCQRATNYKKWLELKVSSDLKGAYEIIWEPSYEPFYILPSTAPSYDERFSQYGFNRVSHACELHVSGYRFIVLNNAFLVHDTFKLQTSFHSDKRDDELINRVKYQKFKEDLLQKYSTSLKYC
;
A
#
# COMPACT_ATOMS: atom_id res chain seq x y z
N MET A 1 1.09 -44.13 -12.37
CA MET A 1 0.11 -43.72 -13.40
C MET A 1 -0.84 -42.72 -12.76
N CYS A 2 -1.04 -41.60 -13.45
CA CYS A 2 -1.93 -40.50 -13.08
C CYS A 2 -3.38 -40.79 -13.52
N ASN A 3 -4.36 -40.19 -12.83
CA ASN A 3 -5.61 -39.55 -13.34
C ASN A 3 -6.60 -39.41 -12.17
N LEU A 4 -6.82 -38.20 -11.64
CA LEU A 4 -7.78 -37.17 -12.08
C LEU A 4 -9.25 -37.62 -11.98
N CYS A 5 -9.93 -37.05 -10.97
CA CYS A 5 -11.30 -36.51 -11.00
C CYS A 5 -11.92 -36.60 -9.59
N ASN A 6 -11.70 -35.56 -8.78
CA ASN A 6 -12.70 -35.10 -7.82
C ASN A 6 -12.46 -33.62 -7.57
N VAL A 7 -13.08 -32.81 -8.44
CA VAL A 7 -13.31 -31.39 -8.21
C VAL A 7 -14.22 -31.31 -6.98
N GLN A 8 -13.64 -31.00 -5.83
CA GLN A 8 -14.44 -30.58 -4.68
C GLN A 8 -14.85 -29.11 -4.89
N PRO A 9 -16.10 -28.75 -4.56
CA PRO A 9 -16.54 -27.37 -4.62
C PRO A 9 -15.68 -26.53 -3.69
N ILE A 10 -15.19 -25.41 -4.20
CA ILE A 10 -14.54 -24.37 -3.41
C ILE A 10 -15.58 -23.82 -2.44
N ILE A 11 -15.58 -24.35 -1.22
CA ILE A 11 -16.22 -23.73 -0.07
C ILE A 11 -15.18 -22.78 0.51
N PHE A 12 -15.20 -21.51 0.11
CA PHE A 12 -14.52 -20.48 0.89
C PHE A 12 -15.43 -20.17 2.08
N SER A 13 -14.98 -20.56 3.27
CA SER A 13 -15.58 -20.07 4.51
C SER A 13 -15.58 -18.55 4.47
N THR A 14 -16.75 -17.95 4.67
CA THR A 14 -16.93 -16.52 4.95
C THR A 14 -16.43 -16.14 6.35
N GLU A 15 -15.46 -16.89 6.89
CA GLU A 15 -14.84 -16.67 8.19
C GLU A 15 -13.33 -16.81 8.02
N VAL A 16 -12.64 -15.71 8.32
CA VAL A 16 -11.19 -15.51 8.37
C VAL A 16 -10.47 -15.36 7.01
N SER A 17 -10.63 -14.17 6.39
CA SER A 17 -9.53 -13.41 5.72
C SER A 17 -9.92 -11.95 5.39
N VAL A 18 -10.71 -11.33 6.27
CA VAL A 18 -10.74 -9.86 6.47
C VAL A 18 -9.90 -9.49 7.72
N ALA A 19 -9.42 -10.49 8.47
CA ALA A 19 -9.33 -10.44 9.92
C ALA A 19 -7.92 -10.32 10.53
N ALA A 20 -6.86 -10.01 9.76
CA ALA A 20 -5.50 -9.97 10.30
C ALA A 20 -4.75 -8.63 10.24
N LEU A 21 -5.02 -7.70 9.30
CA LEU A 21 -4.04 -6.63 9.02
C LEU A 21 -4.54 -5.24 8.70
N VAL A 22 -5.84 -4.98 8.80
CA VAL A 22 -6.30 -3.59 8.97
C VAL A 22 -5.97 -3.10 10.39
N LEU A 23 -5.64 -4.00 11.34
CA LEU A 23 -6.00 -3.78 12.75
C LEU A 23 -5.02 -4.25 13.83
N ILE A 24 -3.75 -4.55 13.51
CA ILE A 24 -2.74 -4.23 14.52
C ILE A 24 -2.44 -2.75 14.35
N TRP A 25 -3.21 -1.93 15.08
CA TRP A 25 -2.64 -1.11 16.14
C TRP A 25 -1.66 0.04 15.79
N GLN A 26 -1.00 0.08 14.64
CA GLN A 26 0.26 0.84 14.55
C GLN A 26 0.21 1.98 13.53
N LEU A 27 -0.43 3.09 13.82
CA LEU A 27 -0.32 3.78 15.08
C LEU A 27 -1.50 4.75 15.12
N TYR A 28 -2.31 4.64 16.18
CA TYR A 28 -2.30 5.78 17.09
C TYR A 28 -2.58 7.16 16.44
N GLU A 29 -3.66 7.30 15.65
CA GLU A 29 -4.61 8.43 15.78
C GLU A 29 -5.40 8.78 14.52
N SER A 30 -6.72 8.77 14.69
CA SER A 30 -7.56 9.90 14.28
C SER A 30 -8.72 9.95 15.28
N VAL A 31 -8.45 10.45 16.48
CA VAL A 31 -9.45 10.60 17.54
C VAL A 31 -10.47 11.67 17.09
N TRP A 32 -11.77 11.34 17.11
CA TRP A 32 -12.85 12.07 17.82
C TRP A 32 -14.25 11.61 17.37
N LEU A 33 -15.08 11.17 18.32
CA LEU A 33 -16.52 11.46 18.35
C LEU A 33 -16.96 11.66 19.81
N PHE A 34 -17.14 12.95 20.13
CA PHE A 34 -17.96 13.63 21.15
C PHE A 34 -18.04 13.15 22.62
N GLN A 35 -17.77 14.12 23.50
CA GLN A 35 -18.25 14.20 24.88
C GLN A 35 -19.71 14.66 24.97
N SER A 36 -20.32 14.37 26.14
CA SER A 36 -21.57 14.87 26.74
C SER A 36 -22.88 14.19 26.35
N GLU A 37 -23.41 13.30 27.20
CA GLU A 37 -24.35 13.59 28.31
C GLU A 37 -24.80 12.26 28.96
N GLY A 38 -25.22 12.34 30.23
CA GLY A 38 -25.56 11.17 31.04
C GLY A 38 -26.95 10.57 30.78
N CYS A 39 -27.11 9.36 31.34
CA CYS A 39 -28.36 8.67 31.70
C CYS A 39 -29.25 7.98 30.63
N THR A 40 -29.30 6.64 30.81
CA THR A 40 -30.46 5.70 30.86
C THR A 40 -31.25 5.24 29.61
N SER A 41 -31.27 3.90 29.49
CA SER A 41 -32.36 2.93 29.22
C SER A 41 -33.03 2.75 27.84
N ASP A 42 -33.06 1.47 27.47
CA ASP A 42 -34.10 0.66 26.81
C ASP A 42 -34.39 0.71 25.28
N LYS A 43 -34.13 -0.46 24.68
CA LYS A 43 -34.94 -1.32 23.77
C LYS A 43 -35.38 -0.90 22.36
N ASP A 44 -35.04 -1.84 21.47
CA ASP A 44 -35.83 -2.48 20.39
C ASP A 44 -35.78 -2.01 18.93
N GLN A 45 -35.58 -3.03 18.07
CA GLN A 45 -35.85 -3.21 16.64
C GLN A 45 -35.00 -2.46 15.60
N TYR A 46 -34.30 -3.20 14.72
CA TYR A 46 -34.38 -3.10 13.24
C TYR A 46 -33.63 -4.26 12.53
N SER A 47 -34.13 -4.57 11.34
CA SER A 47 -33.84 -5.65 10.38
C SER A 47 -32.41 -5.66 9.79
N PHE A 48 -32.04 -6.80 9.18
CA PHE A 48 -30.80 -7.02 8.43
C PHE A 48 -30.50 -5.92 7.39
N GLY A 49 -29.54 -5.08 7.74
CA GLY A 49 -28.84 -4.06 6.95
C GLY A 49 -27.68 -3.56 7.83
N ASP A 50 -26.48 -3.36 7.28
CA ASP A 50 -25.30 -2.76 7.93
C ASP A 50 -24.74 -3.34 9.26
N ALA A 51 -25.37 -4.35 9.86
CA ALA A 51 -25.00 -4.89 11.19
C ALA A 51 -23.70 -5.71 11.26
N GLY A 52 -23.12 -6.11 10.12
CA GLY A 52 -21.85 -6.85 10.08
C GLY A 52 -20.65 -6.02 10.56
N ILE A 53 -20.68 -4.71 10.31
CA ILE A 53 -19.61 -3.77 10.68
C ILE A 53 -19.67 -3.45 12.19
N ASN A 54 -20.87 -3.26 12.74
CA ASN A 54 -21.02 -2.91 14.17
C ASN A 54 -20.69 -4.07 15.11
N LYS A 55 -20.92 -5.32 14.72
CA LYS A 55 -20.51 -6.49 15.52
C LYS A 55 -19.00 -6.73 15.51
N LEU A 56 -18.31 -6.34 14.42
CA LEU A 56 -16.85 -6.32 14.33
C LEU A 56 -16.24 -5.26 15.25
N LEU A 57 -16.92 -4.13 15.46
CA LEU A 57 -16.54 -3.07 16.39
C LEU A 57 -16.71 -3.48 17.87
N GLU A 58 -17.75 -4.23 18.21
CA GLU A 58 -18.01 -4.66 19.60
C GLU A 58 -17.06 -5.77 20.07
N LEU A 59 -16.69 -6.69 19.17
CA LEU A 59 -15.76 -7.78 19.48
C LEU A 59 -14.29 -7.31 19.58
N SER A 60 -13.93 -6.23 18.88
CA SER A 60 -12.61 -5.60 18.97
C SER A 60 -12.43 -4.79 20.27
N TYR A 61 -13.51 -4.24 20.82
CA TYR A 61 -13.52 -3.48 22.08
C TYR A 61 -13.07 -4.31 23.31
N ASN A 62 -13.53 -5.56 23.43
CA ASN A 62 -13.26 -6.39 24.62
C ASN A 62 -11.88 -7.07 24.62
N PHE A 63 -11.23 -7.21 23.46
CA PHE A 63 -9.92 -7.86 23.32
C PHE A 63 -8.76 -6.95 23.78
N VAL A 64 -8.91 -5.63 23.66
CA VAL A 64 -7.88 -4.62 23.96
C VAL A 64 -7.61 -4.44 25.47
N LEU A 65 -8.49 -4.94 26.35
CA LEU A 65 -8.32 -4.81 27.80
C LEU A 65 -7.30 -5.78 28.41
N SER A 66 -6.71 -6.73 27.66
CA SER A 66 -5.74 -7.68 28.24
C SER A 66 -4.31 -7.13 28.34
N THR A 67 -4.07 -6.35 29.39
CA THR A 67 -2.92 -6.28 30.31
C THR A 67 -1.44 -6.27 29.86
N LYS A 68 -1.06 -6.50 28.59
CA LYS A 68 0.38 -6.57 28.22
C LYS A 68 1.02 -5.28 27.67
N LEU A 69 0.26 -4.29 27.20
CA LEU A 69 0.81 -3.07 26.57
C LEU A 69 0.88 -1.84 27.48
N ARG A 70 0.28 -1.90 28.68
CA ARG A 70 0.19 -0.77 29.64
C ARG A 70 1.53 -0.35 30.27
N LYS A 71 2.60 -1.14 30.10
CA LYS A 71 3.89 -0.93 30.78
C LYS A 71 4.93 -0.15 29.97
N HIS A 72 4.67 0.12 28.68
CA HIS A 72 5.67 0.68 27.76
C HIS A 72 5.39 2.11 27.29
N PHE A 73 4.13 2.54 27.25
CA PHE A 73 3.75 3.83 26.70
C PHE A 73 3.00 4.62 27.78
N GLY A 74 3.71 5.54 28.43
CA GLY A 74 3.10 6.52 29.34
C GLY A 74 2.14 7.45 28.59
N GLU A 75 1.42 8.27 29.36
CA GLU A 75 0.44 9.24 28.84
C GLU A 75 1.14 10.32 27.98
N VAL A 76 0.85 10.35 26.68
CA VAL A 76 1.39 11.36 25.74
C VAL A 76 0.21 12.10 25.08
N GLU A 77 0.18 13.41 25.26
CA GLU A 77 -0.98 14.29 24.99
C GLU A 77 -1.04 14.92 23.57
N ASN A 78 -0.14 14.61 22.64
CA ASN A 78 -0.15 15.24 21.31
C ASN A 78 0.22 14.28 20.17
N PHE A 79 -0.75 13.95 19.32
CA PHE A 79 -0.62 12.93 18.27
C PHE A 79 -0.86 13.44 16.83
N PHE A 80 -0.98 14.77 16.63
CA PHE A 80 -1.33 15.35 15.33
C PHE A 80 -0.17 15.47 14.32
N GLU A 81 1.04 15.05 14.65
CA GLU A 81 2.19 15.15 13.75
C GLU A 81 2.75 13.77 13.38
N ASN A 82 2.41 13.29 12.17
CA ASN A 82 3.09 12.14 11.57
C ASN A 82 4.61 12.40 11.56
N TYR A 83 5.39 11.41 11.97
CA TYR A 83 6.86 11.45 12.09
C TYR A 83 7.45 12.27 13.26
N HIS A 84 6.62 12.84 14.14
CA HIS A 84 7.08 13.77 15.20
C HIS A 84 7.04 13.15 16.60
N TRP A 85 7.62 11.96 16.75
CA TRP A 85 8.01 11.45 18.07
C TRP A 85 9.48 11.79 18.33
N LYS A 86 9.75 12.87 19.07
CA LYS A 86 11.12 13.39 19.28
C LYS A 86 12.09 12.39 19.91
N GLU A 87 11.58 11.34 20.53
CA GLU A 87 12.40 10.34 21.25
C GLU A 87 12.74 9.11 20.39
N CYS A 88 12.09 8.90 19.24
CA CYS A 88 12.26 7.70 18.42
C CYS A 88 11.78 7.90 16.99
N ASP A 89 12.61 7.48 16.02
CA ASP A 89 12.25 7.40 14.61
C ASP A 89 11.03 6.48 14.39
N TYR A 90 10.06 6.92 13.58
CA TYR A 90 8.95 6.08 13.12
C TYR A 90 9.49 4.92 12.25
N PRO A 91 9.36 3.65 12.69
CA PRO A 91 10.05 2.53 12.07
C PRO A 91 9.21 1.91 10.94
N ASN A 92 8.82 2.71 9.93
CA ASN A 92 7.84 2.33 8.90
C ASN A 92 8.12 0.97 8.23
N ASN A 93 9.38 0.63 7.95
CA ASN A 93 9.71 -0.64 7.28
C ASN A 93 9.58 -1.85 8.21
N LEU A 94 9.93 -1.71 9.49
CA LEU A 94 9.68 -2.76 10.48
C LEU A 94 8.16 -3.01 10.61
N LEU A 95 7.36 -1.94 10.72
CA LEU A 95 5.90 -2.04 10.81
C LEU A 95 5.31 -2.74 9.57
N ARG A 96 5.81 -2.40 8.37
CA ARG A 96 5.45 -3.10 7.12
C ARG A 96 5.80 -4.58 7.20
N ASN A 97 7.00 -4.95 7.65
CA ASN A 97 7.43 -6.34 7.72
C ASN A 97 6.63 -7.15 8.75
N VAL A 98 6.32 -6.58 9.91
CA VAL A 98 5.44 -7.20 10.92
C VAL A 98 4.08 -7.48 10.30
N ALA A 99 3.51 -6.50 9.58
CA ALA A 99 2.27 -6.68 8.87
C ALA A 99 2.37 -7.80 7.82
N GLU A 100 3.37 -7.75 6.93
CA GLU A 100 3.59 -8.76 5.89
C GLU A 100 3.74 -10.18 6.46
N SER A 101 4.44 -10.34 7.59
CA SER A 101 4.64 -11.65 8.22
C SER A 101 3.35 -12.30 8.75
N SER A 102 2.31 -11.49 8.95
CA SER A 102 0.99 -11.93 9.42
C SER A 102 0.00 -12.13 8.27
N CYS A 103 0.37 -11.81 7.02
CA CYS A 103 -0.45 -12.06 5.83
C CYS A 103 -0.35 -13.53 5.40
N SER A 104 -1.46 -14.23 5.26
CA SER A 104 -1.53 -15.57 4.65
C SER A 104 -1.83 -15.56 3.14
N THR A 105 -1.93 -14.38 2.52
CA THR A 105 -2.32 -14.23 1.11
C THR A 105 -1.16 -14.51 0.15
N ALA A 106 -1.49 -14.94 -1.08
CA ALA A 106 -0.48 -15.20 -2.11
C ALA A 106 0.15 -13.91 -2.67
N PHE A 107 -0.58 -12.79 -2.60
CA PHE A 107 -0.15 -11.47 -3.07
C PHE A 107 -0.40 -10.41 -1.99
N LYS A 108 0.40 -9.35 -2.04
CA LYS A 108 0.37 -8.21 -1.12
C LYS A 108 0.45 -6.88 -1.88
N LEU A 109 -0.26 -5.88 -1.37
CA LEU A 109 -0.21 -4.48 -1.80
C LEU A 109 -0.09 -3.62 -0.55
N VAL A 110 1.02 -2.88 -0.42
CA VAL A 110 1.27 -1.99 0.72
C VAL A 110 0.93 -0.56 0.32
N LEU A 111 -0.06 0.03 1.00
CA LEU A 111 -0.56 1.38 0.75
C LEU A 111 -0.26 2.31 1.92
N ASP A 112 -0.20 3.61 1.63
CA ASP A 112 -0.31 4.64 2.66
C ASP A 112 -1.78 4.84 3.02
N ILE A 113 -2.07 5.32 4.23
CA ILE A 113 -3.45 5.47 4.74
C ILE A 113 -4.27 6.48 3.93
N ASP A 114 -3.60 7.43 3.30
CA ASP A 114 -4.16 8.50 2.46
C ASP A 114 -4.23 8.11 0.96
N ILE A 115 -3.96 6.85 0.62
CA ILE A 115 -3.95 6.33 -0.75
C ILE A 115 -4.98 5.22 -0.95
N PHE A 116 -5.86 5.42 -1.93
CA PHE A 116 -7.03 4.59 -2.15
C PHE A 116 -6.95 3.87 -3.50
N PRO A 117 -7.29 2.58 -3.58
CA PRO A 117 -7.30 1.85 -4.84
C PRO A 117 -8.54 2.15 -5.70
N SER A 118 -8.39 2.04 -7.02
CA SER A 118 -9.50 2.05 -7.97
C SER A 118 -10.53 0.97 -7.63
N ALA A 119 -11.81 1.21 -7.91
CA ALA A 119 -12.87 0.27 -7.59
C ALA A 119 -12.61 -1.12 -8.19
N ASN A 120 -12.97 -2.17 -7.43
CA ASN A 120 -12.82 -3.58 -7.82
C ASN A 120 -11.38 -4.07 -8.09
N LEU A 121 -10.33 -3.30 -7.74
CA LEU A 121 -8.94 -3.71 -7.98
C LEU A 121 -8.63 -5.11 -7.46
N HIS A 122 -9.01 -5.42 -6.22
CA HIS A 122 -8.79 -6.73 -5.60
C HIS A 122 -9.41 -7.86 -6.43
N LYS A 123 -10.70 -7.75 -6.77
CA LYS A 123 -11.43 -8.74 -7.56
C LYS A 123 -10.83 -8.89 -8.97
N ALA A 124 -10.61 -7.78 -9.66
CA ALA A 124 -10.08 -7.78 -11.03
C ALA A 124 -8.65 -8.36 -11.08
N PHE A 125 -7.83 -8.13 -10.06
CA PHE A 125 -6.51 -8.73 -9.94
C PHE A 125 -6.61 -10.24 -9.69
N GLY A 126 -7.48 -10.70 -8.79
CA GLY A 126 -7.74 -12.13 -8.58
C GLY A 126 -8.14 -12.83 -9.89
N GLU A 127 -9.11 -12.28 -10.62
CA GLU A 127 -9.57 -12.81 -11.91
C GLU A 127 -8.46 -12.80 -12.97
N MET A 128 -7.64 -11.74 -13.04
CA MET A 128 -6.50 -11.66 -13.96
C MET A 128 -5.50 -12.79 -13.68
N ILE A 129 -5.23 -13.03 -12.40
CA ILE A 129 -4.29 -14.05 -11.94
C ILE A 129 -4.82 -15.46 -12.26
N GLU A 130 -6.09 -15.74 -11.95
CA GLU A 130 -6.74 -17.02 -12.26
C GLU A 130 -6.77 -17.35 -13.76
N LYS A 131 -7.08 -16.35 -14.60
CA LYS A 131 -7.15 -16.51 -16.07
C LYS A 131 -5.78 -16.75 -16.72
N HIS A 132 -4.70 -16.40 -16.03
CA HIS A 132 -3.36 -16.44 -16.60
C HIS A 132 -2.34 -17.05 -15.62
N PRO A 133 -2.33 -18.38 -15.47
CA PRO A 133 -1.44 -19.07 -14.53
C PRO A 133 0.06 -18.80 -14.76
N LEU A 134 0.44 -18.38 -15.98
CA LEU A 134 1.82 -17.96 -16.28
C LEU A 134 2.25 -16.71 -15.49
N TYR A 135 1.32 -15.82 -15.12
CA TYR A 135 1.54 -14.66 -14.24
C TYR A 135 1.70 -15.04 -12.75
N ILE A 136 1.41 -16.30 -12.39
CA ILE A 136 1.53 -16.84 -11.01
C ILE A 136 2.88 -17.49 -10.77
N SER A 137 3.57 -17.92 -11.82
CA SER A 137 4.78 -18.72 -11.64
C SER A 137 5.82 -17.90 -10.86
N GLN A 138 6.21 -18.39 -9.66
CA GLN A 138 7.22 -17.75 -8.81
C GLN A 138 8.55 -17.55 -9.55
N ALA A 139 8.78 -18.31 -10.62
CA ALA A 139 9.92 -18.15 -11.51
C ALA A 139 9.89 -16.83 -12.31
N GLN A 140 8.72 -16.20 -12.51
CA GLN A 140 8.63 -14.99 -13.33
C GLN A 140 9.09 -13.71 -12.63
N LYS A 141 9.20 -13.70 -11.29
CA LYS A 141 9.60 -12.52 -10.47
C LYS A 141 8.94 -11.22 -10.98
N LEU A 142 7.62 -11.12 -10.86
CA LEU A 142 6.86 -9.98 -11.36
C LEU A 142 6.43 -9.04 -10.24
N ALA A 143 6.61 -7.74 -10.47
CA ALA A 143 6.03 -6.67 -9.67
C ALA A 143 4.97 -5.95 -10.51
N TYR A 144 3.70 -6.02 -10.11
CA TYR A 144 2.60 -5.41 -10.85
C TYR A 144 2.42 -3.97 -10.40
N ILE A 145 2.85 -3.03 -11.22
CA ILE A 145 2.82 -1.60 -10.93
C ILE A 145 1.40 -1.07 -11.08
N VAL A 146 0.96 -0.35 -10.05
CA VAL A 146 -0.30 0.38 -10.01
C VAL A 146 0.02 1.88 -10.04
N PRO A 147 -0.22 2.60 -11.16
CA PRO A 147 0.03 4.03 -11.24
C PRO A 147 -0.76 4.81 -10.19
N VAL A 148 -0.12 5.81 -9.58
CA VAL A 148 -0.72 6.63 -8.51
C VAL A 148 -0.96 8.05 -8.99
N PHE A 149 -2.11 8.59 -8.65
CA PHE A 149 -2.52 9.95 -8.93
C PHE A 149 -2.82 10.69 -7.64
N GLU A 150 -2.85 12.01 -7.68
CA GLU A 150 -3.30 12.87 -6.58
C GLU A 150 -4.40 13.80 -7.07
N THR A 151 -5.39 14.06 -6.22
CA THR A 151 -6.58 14.87 -6.52
C THR A 151 -6.52 16.26 -5.89
N GLU A 152 -7.27 17.19 -6.45
CA GLU A 152 -7.40 18.55 -5.90
C GLU A 152 -8.12 18.58 -4.55
N SER A 153 -9.05 17.64 -4.32
CA SER A 153 -9.84 17.56 -3.10
C SER A 153 -10.36 16.14 -2.82
N PRO A 154 -10.78 15.86 -1.57
CA PRO A 154 -11.43 14.59 -1.21
C PRO A 154 -12.72 14.31 -1.99
N GLU A 155 -13.51 15.33 -2.34
CA GLU A 155 -14.72 15.17 -3.15
C GLU A 155 -14.40 14.67 -4.55
N GLU A 156 -13.32 15.18 -5.15
CA GLU A 156 -12.85 14.71 -6.45
C GLU A 156 -12.40 13.25 -6.36
N LEU A 157 -11.66 12.85 -5.31
CA LEU A 157 -11.30 11.45 -5.06
C LEU A 157 -12.53 10.54 -5.01
N LEU A 158 -13.58 10.94 -4.31
CA LEU A 158 -14.81 10.16 -4.22
C LEU A 158 -15.49 9.97 -5.58
N SER A 159 -15.30 10.90 -6.52
CA SER A 159 -15.86 10.82 -7.87
C SER A 159 -15.10 9.86 -8.81
N ILE A 160 -13.83 9.57 -8.51
CA ILE A 160 -12.94 8.75 -9.36
C ILE A 160 -13.09 7.27 -9.00
N LYS A 161 -14.15 6.65 -9.52
CA LYS A 161 -14.42 5.21 -9.33
C LYS A 161 -13.89 4.32 -10.46
N SER A 162 -13.63 4.88 -11.64
CA SER A 162 -13.16 4.14 -12.81
C SER A 162 -12.08 4.90 -13.58
N LYS A 163 -11.38 4.22 -14.50
CA LYS A 163 -10.36 4.85 -15.34
C LYS A 163 -10.97 5.94 -16.23
N GLU A 164 -12.20 5.78 -16.72
CA GLU A 164 -12.90 6.83 -17.48
C GLU A 164 -13.06 8.11 -16.65
N ARG A 165 -13.47 7.98 -15.38
CA ARG A 165 -13.61 9.11 -14.46
C ARG A 165 -12.26 9.76 -14.17
N LEU A 166 -11.23 8.95 -13.94
CA LEU A 166 -9.86 9.44 -13.75
C LEU A 166 -9.38 10.23 -14.97
N LEU A 167 -9.52 9.69 -16.19
CA LEU A 167 -9.11 10.36 -17.42
C LEU A 167 -9.86 11.67 -17.63
N ARG A 168 -11.16 11.72 -17.28
CA ARG A 168 -11.93 12.97 -17.30
C ARG A 168 -11.38 13.98 -16.30
N SER A 169 -11.08 13.56 -15.07
CA SER A 169 -10.53 14.41 -14.02
C SER A 169 -9.16 14.99 -14.41
N VAL A 170 -8.29 14.17 -14.99
CA VAL A 170 -6.98 14.61 -15.52
C VAL A 170 -7.13 15.66 -16.62
N ARG A 171 -8.08 15.48 -17.56
CA ARG A 171 -8.36 16.49 -18.62
C ARG A 171 -8.86 17.82 -18.06
N LEU A 172 -9.54 17.79 -16.92
CA LEU A 172 -10.02 18.98 -16.21
C LEU A 172 -8.95 19.58 -15.27
N ASN A 173 -7.73 19.04 -15.26
CA ASN A 173 -6.63 19.43 -14.36
C ASN A 173 -6.94 19.30 -12.86
N ARG A 174 -7.91 18.46 -12.49
CA ARG A 174 -8.29 18.20 -11.10
C ARG A 174 -7.55 17.03 -10.48
N THR A 175 -6.93 16.22 -11.33
CA THR A 175 -6.08 15.09 -10.96
C THR A 175 -4.78 15.16 -11.73
N ARG A 176 -3.67 14.83 -11.06
CA ARG A 176 -2.36 14.76 -11.69
C ARG A 176 -1.55 13.57 -11.21
N GLN A 177 -0.43 13.32 -11.85
CA GLN A 177 0.52 12.30 -11.42
C GLN A 177 0.97 12.54 -9.98
N PHE A 178 0.97 11.48 -9.16
CA PHE A 178 1.46 11.53 -7.79
C PHE A 178 2.90 12.02 -7.74
N TYR A 179 3.19 12.89 -6.78
CA TYR A 179 4.52 13.46 -6.56
C TYR A 179 5.11 14.27 -7.72
N VAL A 180 4.36 14.61 -8.76
CA VAL A 180 4.91 15.37 -9.91
C VAL A 180 5.50 16.72 -9.47
N ALA A 181 4.91 17.38 -8.47
CA ALA A 181 5.37 18.66 -7.94
C ALA A 181 6.50 18.56 -6.89
N VAL A 182 6.71 17.38 -6.28
CA VAL A 182 7.64 17.22 -5.15
C VAL A 182 8.84 16.32 -5.47
N CYS A 183 8.65 15.31 -6.32
CA CYS A 183 9.69 14.43 -6.82
C CYS A 183 9.29 13.83 -8.18
N ALA A 184 9.40 14.61 -9.26
CA ALA A 184 9.05 14.14 -10.61
C ALA A 184 9.79 12.83 -11.01
N LYS A 185 11.05 12.67 -10.58
CA LYS A 185 11.84 11.45 -10.83
C LYS A 185 11.30 10.21 -10.11
N CYS A 186 10.63 10.37 -8.96
CA CYS A 186 10.19 9.25 -8.12
C CYS A 186 9.13 8.38 -8.82
N GLN A 187 8.37 8.96 -9.75
CA GLN A 187 7.31 8.26 -10.49
C GLN A 187 7.57 8.18 -12.01
N ARG A 188 8.71 8.72 -12.49
CA ARG A 188 8.99 8.91 -13.91
C ARG A 188 8.97 7.62 -14.73
N ALA A 189 9.55 6.55 -14.19
CA ALA A 189 9.69 5.26 -14.90
C ALA A 189 8.33 4.63 -15.26
N THR A 190 7.23 4.99 -14.55
CA THR A 190 5.87 4.53 -14.86
C THR A 190 5.39 4.96 -16.25
N ASN A 191 5.93 6.06 -16.80
CA ASN A 191 5.49 6.64 -18.07
C ASN A 191 3.97 6.92 -18.11
N TYR A 192 3.54 7.90 -17.32
CA TYR A 192 2.13 8.27 -17.18
C TYR A 192 1.48 8.68 -18.50
N LYS A 193 2.21 9.33 -19.40
CA LYS A 193 1.72 9.68 -20.74
C LYS A 193 1.25 8.42 -21.48
N LYS A 194 2.11 7.39 -21.54
CA LYS A 194 1.77 6.11 -22.17
C LYS A 194 0.56 5.45 -21.49
N TRP A 195 0.48 5.49 -20.17
CA TRP A 195 -0.64 4.89 -19.43
C TRP A 195 -1.98 5.58 -19.68
N LEU A 196 -1.99 6.92 -19.73
CA LEU A 196 -3.16 7.75 -19.99
C LEU A 196 -3.70 7.56 -21.41
N GLU A 197 -2.83 7.20 -22.37
CA GLU A 197 -3.19 6.91 -23.75
C GLU A 197 -3.74 5.48 -23.96
N LEU A 198 -3.60 4.58 -22.97
CA LEU A 198 -4.16 3.23 -23.06
C LEU A 198 -5.70 3.27 -23.05
N LYS A 199 -6.30 2.60 -24.03
CA LYS A 199 -7.75 2.40 -24.10
C LYS A 199 -8.28 1.78 -22.81
N VAL A 200 -9.41 2.29 -22.33
CA VAL A 200 -10.09 1.66 -21.21
C VAL A 200 -10.66 0.31 -21.64
N SER A 201 -10.58 -0.66 -20.74
CA SER A 201 -10.93 -2.07 -20.98
C SER A 201 -11.69 -2.60 -19.77
N SER A 202 -12.57 -3.58 -19.97
CA SER A 202 -13.23 -4.29 -18.87
C SER A 202 -12.26 -5.18 -18.09
N ASP A 203 -11.31 -5.81 -18.79
CA ASP A 203 -10.35 -6.73 -18.16
C ASP A 203 -9.09 -6.02 -17.69
N LEU A 204 -8.60 -6.43 -16.52
CA LEU A 204 -7.30 -6.06 -15.99
C LEU A 204 -6.21 -6.97 -16.59
N LYS A 205 -5.11 -6.37 -17.05
CA LYS A 205 -3.94 -7.08 -17.58
C LYS A 205 -2.68 -6.24 -17.47
N GLY A 206 -1.52 -6.89 -17.58
CA GLY A 206 -0.25 -6.21 -17.81
C GLY A 206 -0.28 -5.48 -19.16
N ALA A 207 0.08 -4.19 -19.16
CA ALA A 207 0.08 -3.33 -20.34
C ALA A 207 1.48 -3.22 -20.97
N TYR A 208 2.48 -2.93 -20.15
CA TYR A 208 3.88 -2.82 -20.59
C TYR A 208 4.83 -3.00 -19.43
N GLU A 209 6.06 -3.38 -19.76
CA GLU A 209 7.15 -3.46 -18.80
C GLU A 209 7.89 -2.11 -18.70
N ILE A 210 8.31 -1.78 -17.48
CA ILE A 210 9.13 -0.61 -17.16
C ILE A 210 10.61 -0.99 -17.26
N ILE A 211 11.39 -0.09 -17.85
CA ILE A 211 12.83 -0.07 -17.63
C ILE A 211 13.06 0.67 -16.31
N TRP A 212 13.54 -0.06 -15.30
CA TRP A 212 13.76 0.51 -13.95
C TRP A 212 14.76 1.67 -14.00
N GLU A 213 14.56 2.66 -13.13
CA GLU A 213 15.43 3.83 -13.02
C GLU A 213 15.77 4.13 -11.54
N PRO A 214 16.95 4.71 -11.24
CA PRO A 214 17.28 5.14 -9.90
C PRO A 214 16.27 6.14 -9.33
N SER A 215 16.04 6.08 -8.02
CA SER A 215 15.02 6.86 -7.29
C SER A 215 13.56 6.49 -7.58
N TYR A 216 13.29 5.43 -8.36
CA TYR A 216 11.91 5.01 -8.61
C TYR A 216 11.24 4.52 -7.33
N GLU A 217 10.05 5.06 -7.03
CA GLU A 217 9.28 4.83 -5.81
C GLU A 217 7.84 4.38 -6.12
N PRO A 218 7.65 3.22 -6.77
CA PRO A 218 6.32 2.78 -7.19
C PRO A 218 5.45 2.23 -6.06
N PHE A 219 4.17 2.08 -6.39
CA PHE A 219 3.25 1.18 -5.69
C PHE A 219 3.03 -0.05 -6.55
N TYR A 220 3.11 -1.22 -5.93
CA TYR A 220 3.00 -2.49 -6.64
C TYR A 220 2.27 -3.55 -5.84
N ILE A 221 1.66 -4.47 -6.57
CA ILE A 221 1.21 -5.76 -6.06
C ILE A 221 2.35 -6.77 -6.26
N LEU A 222 2.75 -7.44 -5.19
CA LEU A 222 3.85 -8.42 -5.17
C LEU A 222 3.38 -9.78 -4.71
N PRO A 223 4.04 -10.87 -5.13
CA PRO A 223 3.87 -12.15 -4.44
C PRO A 223 4.33 -12.02 -2.97
N SER A 224 3.72 -12.77 -2.06
CA SER A 224 4.09 -12.76 -0.64
C SER A 224 5.53 -13.25 -0.40
N THR A 225 6.11 -13.99 -1.34
CA THR A 225 7.51 -14.45 -1.32
C THR A 225 8.53 -13.39 -1.78
N ALA A 226 8.08 -12.20 -2.19
CA ALA A 226 8.99 -11.11 -2.53
C ALA A 226 9.83 -10.67 -1.31
N PRO A 227 11.07 -10.20 -1.51
CA PRO A 227 11.90 -9.65 -0.43
C PRO A 227 11.13 -8.66 0.44
N SER A 228 11.32 -8.74 1.76
CA SER A 228 10.78 -7.79 2.73
C SER A 228 11.51 -6.43 2.65
N TYR A 229 10.97 -5.42 3.31
CA TYR A 229 11.60 -4.09 3.38
C TYR A 229 12.86 -4.13 4.26
N ASP A 230 13.91 -3.38 3.91
CA ASP A 230 15.08 -3.25 4.79
C ASP A 230 14.76 -2.30 5.95
N GLU A 231 14.83 -2.82 7.18
CA GLU A 231 14.41 -2.14 8.41
C GLU A 231 15.38 -1.05 8.87
N ARG A 232 16.55 -0.89 8.21
CA ARG A 232 17.46 0.23 8.49
C ARG A 232 16.85 1.59 8.13
N PHE A 233 15.92 1.60 7.17
CA PHE A 233 15.24 2.82 6.73
C PHE A 233 14.01 3.08 7.60
N SER A 234 14.02 4.24 8.22
CA SER A 234 13.01 4.77 9.14
C SER A 234 12.64 6.18 8.69
N GLN A 235 11.54 6.73 9.22
CA GLN A 235 11.10 8.08 8.90
C GLN A 235 10.94 8.34 7.39
N TYR A 236 11.34 9.51 6.89
CA TYR A 236 11.13 9.91 5.51
C TYR A 236 12.30 9.58 4.57
N GLY A 237 11.99 9.12 3.36
CA GLY A 237 12.94 8.99 2.26
C GLY A 237 13.64 7.63 2.16
N PHE A 238 13.93 7.22 0.93
CA PHE A 238 14.58 5.95 0.55
C PHE A 238 13.92 4.65 1.01
N ASN A 239 12.84 4.68 1.81
CA ASN A 239 12.13 3.49 2.29
C ASN A 239 11.61 2.58 1.18
N ARG A 240 10.77 3.12 0.27
CA ARG A 240 10.23 2.37 -0.88
C ARG A 240 11.24 2.31 -2.03
N VAL A 241 12.07 3.34 -2.19
CA VAL A 241 13.13 3.36 -3.22
C VAL A 241 14.13 2.22 -3.02
N SER A 242 14.52 1.93 -1.77
CA SER A 242 15.41 0.81 -1.48
C SER A 242 14.76 -0.54 -1.78
N HIS A 243 13.48 -0.70 -1.45
CA HIS A 243 12.73 -1.91 -1.77
C HIS A 243 12.59 -2.13 -3.28
N ALA A 244 12.24 -1.09 -4.05
CA ALA A 244 12.19 -1.16 -5.50
C ALA A 244 13.56 -1.47 -6.14
N CYS A 245 14.64 -0.94 -5.57
CA CYS A 245 16.01 -1.25 -5.95
C CYS A 245 16.35 -2.73 -5.70
N GLU A 246 16.04 -3.28 -4.52
CA GLU A 246 16.27 -4.70 -4.24
C GLU A 246 15.45 -5.63 -5.13
N LEU A 247 14.18 -5.28 -5.41
CA LEU A 247 13.37 -6.02 -6.37
C LEU A 247 14.04 -6.04 -7.74
N HIS A 248 14.52 -4.89 -8.22
CA HIS A 248 15.25 -4.80 -9.48
C HIS A 248 16.49 -5.71 -9.50
N VAL A 249 17.38 -5.56 -8.51
CA VAL A 249 18.63 -6.33 -8.40
C VAL A 249 18.38 -7.82 -8.23
N SER A 250 17.33 -8.21 -7.50
CA SER A 250 16.94 -9.62 -7.32
C SER A 250 16.27 -10.22 -8.56
N GLY A 251 16.11 -9.46 -9.65
CA GLY A 251 15.68 -9.95 -10.95
C GLY A 251 14.22 -9.66 -11.29
N TYR A 252 13.48 -8.92 -10.46
CA TYR A 252 12.09 -8.60 -10.75
C TYR A 252 11.94 -7.76 -12.02
N ARG A 253 10.81 -7.98 -12.69
CA ARG A 253 10.32 -7.21 -13.83
C ARG A 253 9.09 -6.42 -13.39
N PHE A 254 9.01 -5.17 -13.84
CA PHE A 254 8.00 -4.22 -13.38
C PHE A 254 6.95 -4.06 -14.46
N ILE A 255 5.75 -4.62 -14.26
CA ILE A 255 4.68 -4.66 -15.26
C ILE A 255 3.57 -3.70 -14.87
N VAL A 256 3.33 -2.66 -15.66
CA VAL A 256 2.24 -1.69 -15.41
C VAL A 256 0.90 -2.31 -15.77
N LEU A 257 -0.05 -2.24 -14.84
CA LEU A 257 -1.43 -2.66 -15.08
C LEU A 257 -2.20 -1.64 -15.92
N ASN A 258 -3.00 -2.10 -16.88
CA ASN A 258 -3.67 -1.23 -17.86
C ASN A 258 -4.77 -0.33 -17.28
N ASN A 259 -5.51 -0.82 -16.28
CA ASN A 259 -6.74 -0.18 -15.77
C ASN A 259 -6.72 0.09 -14.26
N ALA A 260 -5.83 -0.56 -13.52
CA ALA A 260 -5.67 -0.31 -12.10
C ALA A 260 -4.96 1.03 -11.87
N PHE A 261 -5.39 1.76 -10.86
CA PHE A 261 -4.72 2.96 -10.39
C PHE A 261 -4.97 3.14 -8.89
N LEU A 262 -4.16 3.98 -8.26
CA LEU A 262 -4.36 4.48 -6.91
C LEU A 262 -4.58 5.99 -6.93
N VAL A 263 -5.24 6.53 -5.91
CA VAL A 263 -5.50 7.95 -5.77
C VAL A 263 -5.17 8.38 -4.35
N HIS A 264 -4.27 9.35 -4.23
CA HIS A 264 -3.99 10.10 -3.01
C HIS A 264 -5.00 11.25 -2.87
N ASP A 265 -5.51 11.49 -1.67
CA ASP A 265 -6.66 12.39 -1.40
C ASP A 265 -6.47 13.86 -1.80
N THR A 266 -5.25 14.35 -1.77
CA THR A 266 -4.92 15.78 -1.96
C THR A 266 -3.61 15.96 -2.73
N PHE A 267 -3.35 17.16 -3.26
CA PHE A 267 -2.06 17.44 -3.89
C PHE A 267 -0.93 17.48 -2.86
N LYS A 268 0.11 16.66 -3.07
CA LYS A 268 1.32 16.74 -2.26
C LYS A 268 2.13 17.96 -2.72
N LEU A 269 2.41 18.85 -1.77
CA LEU A 269 3.20 20.07 -1.97
C LEU A 269 4.47 20.01 -1.12
N GLN A 270 5.48 20.83 -1.47
CA GLN A 270 6.72 20.91 -0.67
C GLN A 270 6.45 21.33 0.78
N THR A 271 5.37 22.07 1.03
CA THR A 271 4.93 22.52 2.35
C THR A 271 4.13 21.46 3.11
N SER A 272 3.75 20.35 2.47
CA SER A 272 2.95 19.28 3.08
C SER A 272 3.78 18.30 3.92
N PHE A 273 5.11 18.48 3.98
CA PHE A 273 6.01 17.59 4.70
C PHE A 273 6.36 18.18 6.08
N HIS A 274 6.68 17.29 7.02
CA HIS A 274 7.18 17.68 8.35
C HIS A 274 8.53 18.41 8.25
N SER A 275 8.85 19.20 9.28
CA SER A 275 10.02 20.10 9.33
C SER A 275 11.34 19.39 9.03
N ASP A 276 11.48 18.17 9.52
CA ASP A 276 12.75 17.44 9.59
C ASP A 276 12.98 16.53 8.37
N LYS A 277 12.07 16.59 7.37
CA LYS A 277 12.09 15.75 6.16
C LYS A 277 13.46 15.70 5.49
N ARG A 278 14.14 16.85 5.40
CA ARG A 278 15.45 16.93 4.72
C ARG A 278 16.54 16.18 5.48
N ASP A 279 16.49 16.22 6.81
CA ASP A 279 17.47 15.55 7.67
C ASP A 279 17.26 14.04 7.62
N ASP A 280 16.00 13.59 7.66
CA ASP A 280 15.63 12.19 7.44
C ASP A 280 16.11 11.68 6.07
N GLU A 281 15.85 12.45 5.00
CA GLU A 281 16.32 12.10 3.65
C GLU A 281 17.84 11.99 3.58
N LEU A 282 18.58 12.86 4.29
CA LEU A 282 20.04 12.86 4.30
C LEU A 282 20.57 11.63 5.05
N ILE A 283 20.03 11.33 6.22
CA ILE A 283 20.36 10.13 7.00
C ILE A 283 20.09 8.87 6.17
N ASN A 284 18.91 8.78 5.57
CA ASN A 284 18.52 7.65 4.74
C ASN A 284 19.31 7.55 3.43
N ARG A 285 19.79 8.67 2.88
CA ARG A 285 20.72 8.65 1.73
C ARG A 285 22.04 7.98 2.06
N VAL A 286 22.60 8.23 3.25
CA VAL A 286 23.83 7.58 3.71
C VAL A 286 23.60 6.08 3.89
N LYS A 287 22.51 5.70 4.58
CA LYS A 287 22.08 4.30 4.72
C LYS A 287 21.89 3.61 3.36
N TYR A 288 21.37 4.34 2.37
CA TYR A 288 21.14 3.84 1.01
C TYR A 288 22.43 3.53 0.26
N GLN A 289 23.52 4.28 0.45
CA GLN A 289 24.81 3.91 -0.16
C GLN A 289 25.32 2.58 0.37
N LYS A 290 25.27 2.40 1.69
CA LYS A 290 25.67 1.13 2.31
C LYS A 290 24.79 -0.04 1.86
N PHE A 291 23.48 0.19 1.79
CA PHE A 291 22.52 -0.80 1.29
C PHE A 291 22.85 -1.29 -0.13
N LYS A 292 23.25 -0.39 -1.04
CA LYS A 292 23.64 -0.81 -2.40
C LYS A 292 24.87 -1.72 -2.41
N GLU A 293 25.87 -1.46 -1.56
CA GLU A 293 27.03 -2.34 -1.40
C GLU A 293 26.62 -3.73 -0.90
N ASP A 294 25.73 -3.77 0.09
CA ASP A 294 25.20 -5.02 0.66
C ASP A 294 24.43 -5.81 -0.41
N LEU A 295 23.67 -5.13 -1.29
CA LEU A 295 22.97 -5.78 -2.41
C LEU A 295 23.92 -6.44 -3.42
N LEU A 296 25.07 -5.83 -3.71
CA LEU A 296 26.08 -6.43 -4.59
C LEU A 296 26.61 -7.75 -4.02
N GLN A 297 26.73 -7.84 -2.69
CA GLN A 297 27.14 -9.08 -2.02
C GLN A 297 26.00 -10.10 -1.98
N LYS A 298 24.80 -9.67 -1.58
CA LYS A 298 23.60 -10.52 -1.45
C LYS A 298 23.17 -11.13 -2.79
N TYR A 299 23.32 -10.39 -3.88
CA TYR A 299 22.94 -10.80 -5.23
C TYR A 299 24.14 -10.82 -6.18
N SER A 300 25.22 -11.51 -5.77
CA SER A 300 26.52 -11.52 -6.46
C SER A 300 26.52 -12.01 -7.92
N THR A 301 25.48 -12.73 -8.34
CA THR A 301 25.32 -13.21 -9.73
C THR A 301 24.40 -12.31 -10.57
N SER A 302 23.83 -11.26 -9.98
CA SER A 302 22.95 -10.34 -10.70
C SER A 302 23.73 -9.42 -11.63
N LEU A 303 23.21 -9.21 -12.83
CA LEU A 303 23.69 -8.21 -13.79
C LEU A 303 23.00 -6.85 -13.61
N LYS A 304 22.03 -6.75 -12.69
CA LYS A 304 21.26 -5.55 -12.40
C LYS A 304 21.81 -4.87 -11.16
N TYR A 305 21.86 -3.55 -11.16
CA TYR A 305 22.38 -2.73 -10.06
C TYR A 305 21.52 -1.48 -9.85
N CYS A 306 21.71 -0.87 -8.69
CA CYS A 306 21.25 0.47 -8.37
C CYS A 306 22.44 1.44 -8.38
#